data_AF-A0A445LGC9-F1
#
_entry.id   AF-A0A445LGC9-F1
#
_cell.length_a   1.000
_cell.length_b   1.000
_cell.length_c   1.000
_cell.angle_alpha   90.00
_cell.angle_beta   90.00
_cell.angle_gamma   90.00
#
_symmetry.space_group_name_H-M   'P 1'
#
loop_
_entity.id
_entity.type
_entity.pdbx_description
1 polymer ?
#
loop_
_entity_poly.entity_id
_entity_poly.type
_entity_poly.pdbx_seq_one_letter_code
_entity_poly.pdbx_strand_id
1 'polypeptide(L)'
;MWQLTTYDKIIFIDSNLLLLRSIDHLFVLPQLSAAPNEKTLFNSGLMVIEPSQCMFQRMMNITSKVRSYNGGDQGFLNEIFTWWHRLPAKVNQLTTFRSTGHGNKHELPDDVYTIHYLGLKPWMCYRNYDCYDSMPKELQAYCELTEKMNERIVKWRRIARNASLSDGHWKIKVQDPTRGNYYPD
;
A
#
# COMPACT_ATOMS: atom_id res chain seq x y z
N MET A 1 1.70 -2.81 -13.55
CA MET A 1 2.50 -1.57 -13.41
C MET A 1 3.22 -1.22 -14.70
N TRP A 2 4.22 -2.00 -15.13
CA TRP A 2 5.05 -1.67 -16.31
C TRP A 2 4.33 -1.60 -17.66
N GLN A 3 3.09 -2.09 -17.78
CA GLN A 3 2.29 -1.98 -19.01
C GLN A 3 1.50 -0.66 -19.11
N LEU A 4 1.55 0.21 -18.09
CA LEU A 4 0.83 1.49 -18.08
C LEU A 4 1.55 2.55 -18.92
N THR A 5 1.86 2.22 -20.19
CA THR A 5 2.70 3.02 -21.09
C THR A 5 2.05 4.31 -21.60
N THR A 6 0.83 4.62 -21.17
CA THR A 6 0.23 5.94 -21.36
C THR A 6 0.82 7.00 -20.43
N TYR A 7 1.59 6.58 -19.41
CA TYR A 7 2.27 7.45 -18.48
C TYR A 7 3.79 7.33 -18.65
N ASP A 8 4.48 8.47 -18.65
CA ASP A 8 5.95 8.50 -18.68
C ASP A 8 6.56 8.00 -17.37
N LYS A 9 5.88 8.29 -16.25
CA LYS A 9 6.32 7.91 -14.90
C LYS A 9 5.14 7.70 -13.97
N ILE A 10 5.25 6.71 -13.09
CA ILE A 10 4.27 6.41 -12.06
C ILE A 10 4.96 6.25 -10.71
N ILE A 11 4.25 6.59 -9.64
CA ILE A 11 4.61 6.20 -8.28
C ILE A 11 3.66 5.07 -7.89
N PHE A 12 4.19 3.86 -7.76
CA PHE A 12 3.46 2.75 -7.18
C PHE A 12 3.43 2.89 -5.66
N ILE A 13 2.27 2.63 -5.07
CA ILE A 13 2.02 2.70 -3.63
C ILE A 13 1.20 1.48 -3.25
N ASP A 14 1.69 0.71 -2.28
CA ASP A 14 0.98 -0.42 -1.69
C ASP A 14 -0.32 0.02 -1.01
N SER A 15 -1.35 -0.84 -1.04
CA SER A 15 -2.67 -0.51 -0.48
C SER A 15 -2.70 -0.41 1.05
N ASN A 16 -1.65 -0.87 1.73
CA ASN A 16 -1.43 -0.78 3.17
C ASN A 16 -0.46 0.35 3.55
N LEU A 17 -0.36 1.38 2.73
CA LEU A 17 0.43 2.58 3.00
C LEU A 17 -0.50 3.80 3.11
N LEU A 18 -0.30 4.62 4.16
CA LEU A 18 -1.01 5.87 4.37
C LEU A 18 -0.10 7.06 4.04
N LEU A 19 -0.53 7.91 3.10
CA LEU A 19 0.19 9.11 2.69
C LEU A 19 -0.17 10.28 3.61
N LEU A 20 0.83 10.85 4.29
CA LEU A 20 0.67 11.96 5.23
C LEU A 20 1.07 13.32 4.62
N ARG A 21 1.94 13.32 3.60
CA ARG A 21 2.48 14.52 2.94
C ARG A 21 2.59 14.29 1.44
N SER A 22 2.58 15.35 0.63
CA SER A 22 2.81 15.21 -0.82
C SER A 22 4.19 14.60 -1.10
N ILE A 23 4.22 13.66 -2.04
CA ILE A 23 5.42 12.99 -2.54
C ILE A 23 5.66 13.32 -4.03
N ASP A 24 5.05 14.38 -4.55
CA ASP A 24 5.13 14.73 -5.98
C ASP A 24 6.56 15.03 -6.43
N HIS A 25 7.39 15.52 -5.51
CA HIS A 25 8.81 15.75 -5.76
C HIS A 25 9.58 14.47 -6.17
N LEU A 26 9.03 13.26 -5.93
CA LEU A 26 9.66 12.01 -6.38
C LEU A 26 9.54 11.78 -7.89
N PHE A 27 8.63 12.46 -8.60
CA PHE A 27 8.48 12.31 -10.05
C PHE A 27 9.70 12.79 -10.85
N VAL A 28 10.63 13.52 -10.25
CA VAL A 28 11.88 13.90 -10.93
C VAL A 28 12.93 12.79 -10.90
N LEU A 29 12.76 11.77 -10.06
CA LEU A 29 13.74 10.72 -9.82
C LEU A 29 13.64 9.59 -10.86
N PRO A 30 14.74 8.87 -11.14
CA PRO A 30 14.76 7.82 -12.17
C PRO A 30 14.13 6.51 -11.70
N GLN A 31 13.78 5.63 -12.65
CA GLN A 31 13.54 4.23 -12.34
C GLN A 31 14.87 3.49 -12.04
N LEU A 32 14.96 2.61 -11.04
CA LEU A 32 14.01 2.39 -9.95
C LEU A 32 14.40 3.30 -8.79
N SER A 33 13.48 4.10 -8.25
CA SER A 33 13.68 4.78 -6.96
C SER A 33 12.75 4.18 -5.91
N ALA A 34 13.30 3.76 -4.77
CA ALA A 34 12.53 3.13 -3.70
C ALA A 34 13.19 3.43 -2.34
N ALA A 35 12.50 3.14 -1.25
CA ALA A 35 13.05 3.28 0.09
C ALA A 35 13.73 1.97 0.55
N PRO A 36 14.74 2.04 1.43
CA PRO A 36 15.43 0.84 1.94
C PRO A 36 14.51 -0.01 2.81
N ASN A 37 14.72 -1.34 2.78
CA ASN A 37 14.12 -2.30 3.71
C ASN A 37 15.18 -2.83 4.69
N GLU A 38 16.09 -3.69 4.19
CA GLU A 38 17.16 -4.32 4.95
C GLU A 38 18.45 -4.33 4.12
N LYS A 39 19.59 -4.04 4.76
CA LYS A 39 20.92 -4.07 4.13
C LYS A 39 20.96 -3.28 2.80
N THR A 40 21.03 -3.99 1.68
CA THR A 40 21.13 -3.46 0.32
C THR A 40 19.82 -3.54 -0.46
N LEU A 41 18.78 -4.08 0.15
CA LEU A 41 17.48 -4.35 -0.48
C LEU A 41 16.51 -3.18 -0.27
N PHE A 42 15.72 -2.89 -1.29
CA PHE A 42 14.62 -1.94 -1.19
C PHE A 42 13.31 -2.61 -0.78
N ASN A 43 12.40 -1.83 -0.21
CA ASN A 43 11.00 -2.22 0.01
C ASN A 43 10.18 -1.87 -1.24
N SER A 44 9.38 -2.80 -1.76
CA SER A 44 8.60 -2.58 -2.99
C SER A 44 7.27 -1.86 -2.78
N GLY A 45 6.90 -1.51 -1.53
CA GLY A 45 5.62 -0.87 -1.25
C GLY A 45 5.52 0.59 -1.65
N LEU A 46 6.64 1.25 -1.98
CA LEU A 46 6.64 2.55 -2.64
C LEU A 46 7.79 2.62 -3.65
N MET A 47 7.46 2.80 -4.93
CA MET A 47 8.44 2.79 -6.01
C MET A 47 8.13 3.82 -7.10
N VAL A 48 9.15 4.55 -7.55
CA VAL A 48 9.10 5.35 -8.79
C VAL A 48 9.49 4.45 -9.96
N ILE A 49 8.59 4.35 -10.94
CA ILE A 49 8.67 3.43 -12.08
C ILE A 49 8.45 4.21 -13.38
N GLU A 50 9.18 3.81 -14.43
CA GLU A 50 9.00 4.27 -15.80
C GLU A 50 8.38 3.12 -16.61
N PRO A 51 7.06 3.16 -16.86
CA PRO A 51 6.36 2.08 -17.55
C PRO A 51 7.00 1.77 -18.91
N SER A 52 7.24 0.49 -19.18
CA SER A 52 7.88 0.04 -20.41
C SER A 52 7.44 -1.37 -20.74
N GLN A 53 6.88 -1.54 -21.94
CA GLN A 53 6.50 -2.86 -22.45
C GLN A 53 7.72 -3.77 -22.60
N CYS A 54 8.89 -3.22 -22.95
CA CYS A 54 10.14 -3.95 -23.04
C CYS A 54 10.57 -4.48 -21.66
N MET A 55 10.54 -3.64 -20.62
CA MET A 55 10.85 -4.06 -19.25
C MET A 55 9.86 -5.14 -18.77
N PHE A 56 8.55 -4.95 -19.01
CA PHE A 56 7.54 -5.96 -18.67
C PHE A 56 7.84 -7.31 -19.32
N GLN A 57 8.06 -7.37 -20.64
CA GLN A 57 8.37 -8.60 -21.35
C GLN A 57 9.66 -9.25 -20.83
N ARG A 58 10.69 -8.44 -20.54
CA ARG A 58 11.93 -8.93 -19.94
C ARG A 58 11.67 -9.61 -18.60
N MET A 59 10.92 -8.97 -17.70
CA MET A 59 10.57 -9.53 -16.40
C MET A 59 9.76 -10.83 -16.54
N MET A 60 8.78 -10.88 -17.43
CA MET A 60 8.01 -12.10 -17.70
C MET A 60 8.90 -13.25 -18.19
N ASN A 61 9.84 -12.96 -19.10
CA ASN A 61 10.77 -13.96 -19.65
C ASN A 61 11.76 -14.52 -18.63
N ILE A 62 12.11 -13.76 -17.60
CA ILE A 62 13.04 -14.21 -16.54
C ILE A 62 12.32 -14.79 -15.33
N THR A 63 10.99 -14.69 -15.24
CA THR A 63 10.20 -15.19 -14.09
C THR A 63 10.40 -16.70 -13.87
N SER A 64 10.63 -17.48 -14.94
CA SER A 64 10.93 -18.91 -14.82
C SER A 64 12.38 -19.23 -14.41
N LYS A 65 13.28 -18.24 -14.45
CA LYS A 65 14.72 -18.40 -14.18
C LYS A 65 15.13 -17.82 -12.84
N VAL A 66 14.51 -16.71 -12.46
CA VAL A 66 14.82 -15.96 -11.24
C VAL A 66 13.77 -16.28 -10.20
N ARG A 67 14.22 -16.77 -9.05
CA ARG A 67 13.35 -17.07 -7.91
C ARG A 67 13.35 -15.88 -6.96
N SER A 68 12.17 -15.39 -6.60
CA SER A 68 12.02 -14.42 -5.52
C SER A 68 12.51 -15.03 -4.19
N TYR A 69 13.44 -14.34 -3.52
CA TYR A 69 14.00 -14.81 -2.25
C TYR A 69 12.96 -14.91 -1.13
N ASN A 70 11.85 -14.15 -1.21
CA ASN A 70 10.75 -14.17 -0.24
C ASN A 70 9.42 -14.66 -0.83
N GLY A 71 9.41 -15.14 -2.07
CA GLY A 71 8.21 -15.61 -2.77
C GLY A 71 7.24 -14.51 -3.24
N GLY A 72 7.50 -13.24 -2.92
CA GLY A 72 6.68 -12.10 -3.33
C GLY A 72 7.33 -11.23 -4.40
N ASP A 73 6.66 -10.13 -4.74
CA ASP A 73 7.13 -9.12 -5.68
C ASP A 73 8.42 -8.45 -5.20
N GLN A 74 8.53 -8.12 -3.90
CA GLN A 74 9.72 -7.46 -3.37
C GLN A 74 10.99 -8.28 -3.67
N GLY A 75 10.93 -9.58 -3.44
CA GLY A 75 12.08 -10.44 -3.68
C GLY A 75 12.42 -10.55 -5.16
N PHE A 76 11.40 -10.72 -6.00
CA PHE A 76 11.58 -10.78 -7.44
C PHE A 76 12.19 -9.48 -8.00
N LEU A 77 11.67 -8.32 -7.58
CA LEU A 77 12.13 -7.02 -8.04
C LEU A 77 13.55 -6.70 -7.57
N ASN A 78 13.95 -7.10 -6.36
CA ASN A 78 15.32 -6.92 -5.88
C ASN A 78 16.35 -7.79 -6.65
N GLU A 79 15.95 -8.94 -7.20
CA GLU A 79 16.81 -9.72 -8.09
C GLU A 79 16.97 -9.07 -9.48
N ILE A 80 15.97 -8.32 -9.94
CA ILE A 80 15.96 -7.68 -11.26
C ILE A 80 16.66 -6.32 -11.22
N PHE A 81 16.36 -5.53 -10.21
CA PHE A 81 16.87 -4.17 -10.02
C PHE A 81 17.99 -4.17 -8.97
N THR A 82 19.15 -4.69 -9.38
CA THR A 82 20.36 -4.70 -8.53
C THR A 82 20.95 -3.31 -8.32
N TRP A 83 20.57 -2.34 -9.17
CA TRP A 83 20.89 -0.92 -9.04
C TRP A 83 19.59 -0.11 -8.96
N TRP A 84 19.51 0.75 -7.94
CA TRP A 84 18.34 1.58 -7.66
C TRP A 84 18.75 2.85 -6.93
N HIS A 85 17.97 3.91 -7.11
CA HIS A 85 18.16 5.19 -6.46
C HIS A 85 17.52 5.17 -5.07
N ARG A 86 18.33 5.45 -4.03
CA ARG A 86 17.92 5.29 -2.64
C ARG A 86 17.14 6.48 -2.12
N LEU A 87 15.85 6.28 -1.84
CA LEU A 87 15.02 7.25 -1.15
C LEU A 87 15.27 7.22 0.36
N PRO A 88 15.05 8.33 1.08
CA PRO A 88 15.03 8.32 2.54
C PRO A 88 13.99 7.34 3.10
N ALA A 89 14.30 6.66 4.20
CA ALA A 89 13.38 5.71 4.84
C ALA A 89 12.03 6.34 5.23
N LYS A 90 12.02 7.63 5.56
CA LYS A 90 10.80 8.40 5.88
C LYS A 90 9.79 8.52 4.73
N VAL A 91 10.19 8.20 3.51
CA VAL A 91 9.29 8.13 2.34
C VAL A 91 8.47 6.83 2.35
N ASN A 92 8.92 5.79 3.05
CA ASN A 92 8.24 4.50 3.22
C ASN A 92 8.47 3.98 4.65
N GLN A 93 7.90 4.68 5.65
CA GLN A 93 8.17 4.35 7.05
C GLN A 93 7.48 3.04 7.44
N LEU A 94 8.26 1.98 7.56
CA LEU A 94 7.76 0.67 7.96
C LEU A 94 7.29 0.69 9.41
N THR A 95 6.07 0.24 9.65
CA THR A 95 5.45 0.16 10.99
C THR A 95 4.77 -1.19 11.15
N THR A 96 5.00 -1.86 12.29
CA THR A 96 4.41 -3.17 12.58
C THR A 96 3.58 -3.09 13.85
N PHE A 97 2.32 -3.51 13.78
CA PHE A 97 1.51 -3.76 14.98
C PHE A 97 1.92 -5.09 15.60
N ARG A 98 2.33 -5.06 16.88
CA ARG A 98 2.58 -6.28 17.67
C ARG A 98 1.32 -6.58 18.49
N SER A 99 0.83 -7.81 18.40
CA SER A 99 -0.37 -8.27 19.14
C SER A 99 -0.18 -8.38 20.65
N THR A 100 1.04 -8.19 21.16
CA THR A 100 1.37 -8.33 22.59
C THR A 100 1.31 -6.96 23.26
N GLY A 101 0.27 -6.73 24.06
CA GLY A 101 -0.04 -5.47 24.75
C GLY A 101 0.94 -4.99 25.81
N HIS A 102 2.19 -4.82 25.40
CA HIS A 102 3.23 -4.15 26.15
C HIS A 102 3.74 -2.95 25.33
N GLY A 103 2.93 -1.89 25.36
CA GLY A 103 3.35 -0.67 26.04
C GLY A 103 4.50 0.12 25.44
N ASN A 104 4.63 0.19 24.12
CA ASN A 104 5.29 1.35 23.51
C ASN A 104 4.28 2.01 22.59
N LYS A 105 3.88 3.26 22.91
CA LYS A 105 3.18 4.11 21.94
C LYS A 105 3.99 4.06 20.65
N HIS A 106 3.35 3.74 19.55
CA HIS A 106 3.96 3.89 18.24
C HIS A 106 4.05 5.39 17.94
N GLU A 107 5.01 6.07 18.57
CA GLU A 107 5.33 7.45 18.25
C GLU A 107 5.90 7.47 16.85
N LEU A 108 5.11 8.02 15.93
CA LEU A 108 5.56 8.28 14.58
C LEU A 108 6.46 9.50 14.61
N PRO A 109 7.60 9.48 13.89
CA PRO A 109 8.39 10.68 13.73
C PRO A 109 7.56 11.77 13.03
N ASP A 110 7.66 13.01 13.49
CA ASP A 110 6.86 14.12 12.96
C ASP A 110 7.09 14.36 11.46
N ASP A 111 8.28 14.00 10.92
CA ASP A 111 8.72 14.34 9.57
C ASP A 111 8.52 13.23 8.51
N VAL A 112 7.71 12.21 8.80
CA VAL A 112 7.41 11.13 7.83
C VAL A 112 6.48 11.59 6.70
N TYR A 113 6.69 11.05 5.50
CA TYR A 113 5.80 11.26 4.35
C TYR A 113 4.70 10.21 4.28
N THR A 114 5.02 8.97 4.66
CA THR A 114 4.10 7.84 4.60
C THR A 114 4.29 6.92 5.78
N ILE A 115 3.27 6.12 6.08
CA ILE A 115 3.33 4.99 7.02
C ILE A 115 2.98 3.73 6.25
N HIS A 116 3.85 2.74 6.29
CA HIS A 116 3.64 1.45 5.64
C HIS A 116 3.42 0.35 6.69
N TYR A 117 2.17 -0.15 6.76
CA TYR A 117 1.76 -1.13 7.76
C TYR A 117 2.16 -2.56 7.37
N LEU A 118 3.11 -3.12 8.09
CA LEU A 118 3.55 -4.52 7.96
C LEU A 118 2.82 -5.42 8.96
N GLY A 119 2.71 -6.72 8.63
CA GLY A 119 2.00 -7.69 9.46
C GLY A 119 0.49 -7.44 9.48
N LEU A 120 -0.08 -7.23 10.68
CA LEU A 120 -1.49 -6.92 10.85
C LEU A 120 -1.84 -5.61 10.13
N LYS A 121 -2.91 -5.64 9.35
CA LYS A 121 -3.35 -4.48 8.58
C LYS A 121 -4.33 -3.65 9.39
N PRO A 122 -4.38 -2.31 9.21
CA PRO A 122 -5.28 -1.44 9.99
C PRO A 122 -6.74 -1.87 9.96
N TRP A 123 -7.23 -2.34 8.81
CA TRP A 123 -8.61 -2.82 8.64
C TRP A 123 -8.90 -4.18 9.29
N MET A 124 -7.89 -4.88 9.80
CA MET A 124 -8.07 -6.12 10.58
C MET A 124 -8.26 -5.84 12.07
N CYS A 125 -8.17 -4.57 12.49
CA CYS A 125 -8.39 -4.16 13.87
C CYS A 125 -9.88 -4.15 14.20
N TYR A 126 -10.35 -5.24 14.84
CA TYR A 126 -11.66 -5.24 15.50
C TYR A 126 -11.58 -4.42 16.80
N ARG A 127 -12.70 -3.81 17.22
CA ARG A 127 -12.82 -2.95 18.42
C ARG A 127 -12.24 -3.51 19.72
N ASN A 128 -11.99 -4.83 19.80
CA ASN A 128 -11.44 -5.52 20.97
C ASN A 128 -9.95 -5.90 20.82
N TYR A 129 -9.30 -5.52 19.72
CA TYR A 129 -7.86 -5.72 19.51
C TYR A 129 -7.10 -4.42 19.75
N ASP A 130 -5.98 -4.55 20.46
CA ASP A 130 -5.02 -3.51 20.87
C ASP A 130 -4.54 -2.59 19.73
N CYS A 131 -4.70 -2.98 18.46
CA CYS A 131 -4.12 -2.23 17.34
C CYS A 131 -4.83 -0.89 17.00
N TYR A 132 -6.14 -0.74 17.25
CA TYR A 132 -6.80 0.56 17.11
C TYR A 132 -6.33 1.53 18.20
N ASP A 133 -6.31 1.08 19.45
CA ASP A 133 -5.88 1.87 20.61
C ASP A 133 -4.38 2.18 20.56
N SER A 134 -3.58 1.29 19.97
CA SER A 134 -2.14 1.47 19.73
C SER A 134 -1.81 2.41 18.57
N MET A 135 -2.79 2.77 17.72
CA MET A 135 -2.59 3.74 16.64
C MET A 135 -2.60 5.18 17.20
N PRO A 136 -1.74 6.08 16.68
CA PRO A 136 -1.82 7.51 17.01
C PRO A 136 -3.23 8.07 16.85
N LYS A 137 -3.66 8.90 17.80
CA LYS A 137 -5.04 9.41 17.87
C LYS A 137 -5.45 10.18 16.60
N GLU A 138 -4.50 10.85 15.98
CA GLU A 138 -4.66 11.58 14.73
C GLU A 138 -5.04 10.66 13.56
N LEU A 139 -4.60 9.40 13.62
CA LEU A 139 -4.79 8.41 12.56
C LEU A 139 -6.00 7.50 12.79
N GLN A 140 -6.47 7.37 14.03
CA GLN A 140 -7.65 6.59 14.38
C GLN A 140 -8.88 7.03 13.57
N ALA A 141 -9.05 8.34 13.35
CA ALA A 141 -10.15 8.89 12.56
C ALA A 141 -10.17 8.41 11.09
N TYR A 142 -9.02 8.03 10.52
CA TYR A 142 -8.93 7.52 9.15
C TYR A 142 -9.28 6.03 9.03
N CYS A 143 -9.32 5.31 10.16
CA CYS A 143 -9.70 3.90 10.19
C CYS A 143 -11.22 3.70 10.28
N GLU A 144 -11.98 4.75 10.64
CA GLU A 144 -13.43 4.69 10.64
C GLU A 144 -14.01 4.91 9.25
N LEU A 145 -15.02 4.11 8.89
CA LEU A 145 -15.82 4.39 7.69
C LEU A 145 -16.72 5.60 7.94
N THR A 146 -16.31 6.76 7.44
CA THR A 146 -17.16 7.96 7.48
C THR A 146 -18.40 7.80 6.60
N GLU A 147 -19.48 8.52 6.91
CA GLU A 147 -20.71 8.49 6.12
C GLU A 147 -20.48 8.86 4.64
N LYS A 148 -19.67 9.90 4.38
CA LYS A 148 -19.28 10.30 3.02
C LYS A 148 -18.48 9.21 2.29
N MET A 149 -17.61 8.48 2.99
CA MET A 149 -16.89 7.35 2.40
C MET A 149 -17.86 6.22 2.07
N ASN A 150 -18.80 5.92 2.96
CA ASN A 150 -19.84 4.92 2.73
C ASN A 150 -20.70 5.27 1.50
N GLU A 151 -21.17 6.51 1.39
CA GLU A 151 -21.93 7.00 0.22
C GLU A 151 -21.14 6.81 -1.09
N ARG A 152 -19.83 7.10 -1.08
CA ARG A 152 -18.97 6.88 -2.25
C ARG A 152 -18.84 5.39 -2.58
N ILE A 153 -18.67 4.53 -1.59
CA ILE A 153 -18.61 3.07 -1.78
C ILE A 153 -19.92 2.58 -2.41
N VAL A 154 -21.07 2.95 -1.85
CA VAL A 154 -22.39 2.56 -2.38
C VAL A 154 -22.57 3.06 -3.81
N LYS A 155 -22.23 4.32 -4.09
CA LYS A 155 -22.30 4.91 -5.44
C LYS A 155 -21.48 4.11 -6.46
N TRP A 156 -20.21 3.84 -6.17
CA TRP A 156 -19.32 3.13 -7.10
C TRP A 156 -19.73 1.67 -7.30
N ARG A 157 -20.24 1.01 -6.25
CA ARG A 157 -20.79 -0.35 -6.37
C ARG A 157 -22.03 -0.40 -7.26
N ARG A 158 -22.92 0.59 -7.15
CA ARG A 158 -24.09 0.71 -8.04
C ARG A 158 -23.66 0.90 -9.50
N ILE A 159 -22.65 1.75 -9.74
CA ILE A 159 -22.09 1.94 -11.09
C ILE A 159 -21.48 0.65 -11.62
N ALA A 160 -20.65 -0.04 -10.83
CA ALA A 160 -20.02 -1.30 -11.21
C ALA A 160 -21.02 -2.43 -11.49
N ARG A 161 -22.11 -2.49 -10.70
CA ARG A 161 -23.23 -3.42 -10.91
C ARG A 161 -23.96 -3.12 -12.23
N ASN A 162 -24.28 -1.86 -12.48
CA ASN A 162 -24.95 -1.44 -13.72
C ASN A 162 -24.07 -1.67 -14.95
N ALA A 163 -22.76 -1.49 -14.82
CA ALA A 163 -21.78 -1.76 -15.87
C ALA A 163 -21.44 -3.25 -16.04
N SER A 164 -21.99 -4.14 -15.20
CA SER A 164 -21.71 -5.59 -15.22
C SER A 164 -20.20 -5.91 -15.22
N LEU A 165 -19.42 -5.20 -14.40
CA LEU A 165 -17.97 -5.45 -14.33
C LEU A 165 -17.68 -6.90 -13.93
N SER A 166 -16.76 -7.53 -14.68
CA SER A 166 -16.50 -8.98 -14.65
C SER A 166 -15.83 -9.46 -13.36
N ASP A 167 -15.17 -8.57 -12.64
CA ASP A 167 -14.50 -8.86 -11.37
C ASP A 167 -15.48 -9.04 -10.20
N GLY A 168 -16.75 -8.64 -10.36
CA GLY A 168 -17.83 -8.91 -9.40
C GLY A 168 -17.65 -8.26 -8.03
N HIS A 169 -16.74 -7.30 -7.87
CA HIS A 169 -16.41 -6.69 -6.59
C HIS A 169 -17.63 -6.02 -5.91
N TRP A 170 -18.60 -5.55 -6.70
CA TRP A 170 -19.86 -4.99 -6.22
C TRP A 170 -20.78 -6.00 -5.51
N LYS A 171 -20.48 -7.31 -5.57
CA LYS A 171 -21.21 -8.36 -4.85
C LYS A 171 -20.67 -8.59 -3.42
N ILE A 172 -19.44 -8.13 -3.14
CA ILE A 172 -18.75 -8.40 -1.87
C ILE A 172 -19.45 -7.62 -0.76
N LYS A 173 -19.98 -8.28 0.28
CA LYS A 173 -20.55 -7.57 1.43
C LYS A 173 -19.43 -6.92 2.25
N VAL A 174 -19.36 -5.59 2.25
CA VAL A 174 -18.44 -4.83 3.11
C VAL A 174 -19.07 -4.74 4.49
N GLN A 175 -18.36 -5.22 5.51
CA GLN A 175 -18.77 -5.09 6.91
C GLN A 175 -17.75 -4.21 7.61
N ASP A 176 -18.20 -3.15 8.25
CA ASP A 176 -17.38 -2.39 9.19
C ASP A 176 -17.66 -2.93 10.60
N PRO A 177 -16.69 -3.60 11.26
CA PRO A 177 -16.87 -4.09 12.62
C PRO A 177 -16.78 -2.99 13.69
N THR A 178 -16.34 -1.78 13.35
CA THR A 178 -16.15 -0.66 14.29
C THR A 178 -17.43 0.15 14.51
N ARG A 179 -18.34 0.15 13.53
CA ARG A 179 -19.67 0.76 13.61
C ARG A 179 -20.70 -0.34 13.40
N GLY A 180 -21.61 -0.52 14.36
CA GLY A 180 -22.77 -1.40 14.13
C GLY A 180 -23.42 -1.05 12.78
N ASN A 181 -23.41 -2.02 11.86
CA ASN A 181 -23.93 -1.98 10.49
C ASN A 181 -24.19 -0.58 9.90
N TYR A 182 -23.23 0.01 9.18
CA TYR A 182 -23.57 1.04 8.19
C TYR A 182 -23.94 0.39 6.84
N TYR A 183 -25.25 0.25 6.72
CA TYR A 183 -26.20 0.15 5.60
C TYR A 183 -26.10 -0.89 4.45
N PRO A 184 -27.27 -1.48 4.11
CA PRO A 184 -27.52 -2.20 2.87
C PRO A 184 -27.83 -1.24 1.70
N ASP A 185 -27.78 -1.81 0.49
CA ASP A 185 -28.09 -1.19 -0.83
C ASP A 185 -29.34 -0.30 -0.86
#